data_AF-A0A165MR25-F1
#
_entry.id   AF-A0A165MR25-F1
#
_cell.length_a   1.000
_cell.length_b   1.000
_cell.length_c   1.000
_cell.angle_alpha   90.00
_cell.angle_beta   90.00
_cell.angle_gamma   90.00
#
_symmetry.space_group_name_H-M   'P 1'
#
loop_
_entity.id
_entity.type
_entity.pdbx_description
1 polymer ?
#
loop_
_entity_poly.entity_id
_entity_poly.type
_entity_poly.pdbx_seq_one_letter_code
_entity_poly.pdbx_strand_id
1 'polypeptide(L)'
;MSTTTPTTKHPFPALGERNYGSWADDMEAYLKTLDLWDVTDDPTAAPLPVDAANPTTEERKEVRDWEKCKGQASGQIWLAVEDGQKVHVKDVKNDPAKMWLKLKEVHVQQKPGTRFNAYDALLGLRKLEGESLASLMARADKAMQDIRALHPRDFTIDSLDNDLASMAL
;
A
#
# COMPACT_ATOMS: atom_id res chain seq x y z
N MET A 1 -10.90 17.60 -25.85
CA MET A 1 -11.03 18.46 -24.66
C MET A 1 -10.25 17.80 -23.55
N SER A 2 -9.12 18.38 -23.16
CA SER A 2 -8.28 17.84 -22.09
C SER A 2 -8.87 18.29 -20.76
N THR A 3 -9.36 17.34 -19.98
CA THR A 3 -9.83 17.56 -18.61
C THR A 3 -8.65 17.94 -17.72
N THR A 4 -8.71 19.14 -17.17
CA THR A 4 -7.78 19.68 -16.18
C THR A 4 -7.91 18.90 -14.88
N THR A 5 -6.87 18.15 -14.48
CA THR A 5 -6.81 17.52 -13.16
C THR A 5 -6.56 18.61 -12.10
N PRO A 6 -7.41 18.73 -11.06
CA PRO A 6 -7.22 19.74 -10.03
C PRO A 6 -6.09 19.37 -9.07
N THR A 7 -5.34 20.41 -8.71
CA THR A 7 -4.24 20.57 -7.75
C THR A 7 -4.07 19.43 -6.73
N THR A 8 -3.03 18.61 -6.91
CA THR A 8 -2.59 17.64 -5.92
C THR A 8 -2.02 18.35 -4.69
N LYS A 9 -2.59 18.08 -3.51
CA LYS A 9 -2.14 18.62 -2.19
C LYS A 9 -0.90 17.91 -1.64
N HIS A 10 -0.44 16.86 -2.31
CA HIS A 10 0.70 16.02 -1.97
C HIS A 10 1.66 15.93 -3.17
N PRO A 11 2.97 15.68 -2.97
CA PRO A 11 3.99 15.86 -4.01
C PRO A 11 4.10 14.70 -5.02
N PHE A 12 3.13 13.78 -5.07
CA PHE A 12 3.16 12.57 -5.92
C PHE A 12 1.79 12.32 -6.58
N PRO A 13 1.69 11.42 -7.56
CA PRO A 13 0.40 11.09 -8.19
C PRO A 13 -0.58 10.44 -7.20
N ALA A 14 -1.87 10.78 -7.28
CA ALA A 14 -2.89 10.10 -6.49
C ALA A 14 -3.03 8.62 -6.89
N LEU A 15 -3.58 7.80 -6.00
CA LEU A 15 -3.86 6.39 -6.26
C LEU A 15 -4.96 6.26 -7.31
N GLY A 16 -4.56 5.77 -8.47
CA GLY A 16 -5.44 5.31 -9.54
C GLY A 16 -5.40 3.79 -9.68
N GLU A 17 -5.89 3.26 -10.80
CA GLU A 17 -6.07 1.82 -10.99
C GLU A 17 -4.76 1.01 -11.07
N ARG A 18 -3.65 1.63 -11.50
CA ARG A 18 -2.45 0.91 -11.96
C ARG A 18 -1.15 1.30 -11.26
N ASN A 19 -1.18 2.22 -10.30
CA ASN A 19 0.02 2.79 -9.67
C ASN A 19 0.14 2.47 -8.18
N TYR A 20 -0.58 1.47 -7.67
CA TYR A 20 -0.58 1.16 -6.23
C TYR A 20 0.83 0.95 -5.66
N GLY A 21 1.71 0.23 -6.36
CA GLY A 21 3.08 -0.03 -5.86
C GLY A 21 3.85 1.26 -5.58
N SER A 22 4.00 2.13 -6.58
CA SER A 22 4.69 3.42 -6.41
C SER A 22 3.93 4.36 -5.47
N TRP A 23 2.60 4.36 -5.52
CA TRP A 23 1.79 5.18 -4.63
C TRP A 23 1.96 4.75 -3.17
N ALA A 24 2.03 3.45 -2.88
CA ALA A 24 2.21 2.96 -1.53
C ALA A 24 3.57 3.39 -0.97
N ASP A 25 4.64 3.26 -1.77
CA ASP A 25 5.98 3.71 -1.37
C ASP A 25 6.01 5.23 -1.07
N ASP A 26 5.45 6.04 -1.97
CA ASP A 26 5.41 7.51 -1.83
C ASP A 26 4.50 7.96 -0.67
N MET A 27 3.34 7.32 -0.50
CA MET A 27 2.39 7.64 0.55
C MET A 27 2.92 7.24 1.94
N GLU A 28 3.57 6.07 2.06
CA GLU A 28 4.26 5.66 3.28
C GLU A 28 5.35 6.67 3.65
N ALA A 29 6.21 7.03 2.68
CA ALA A 29 7.26 8.03 2.90
C ALA A 29 6.65 9.37 3.35
N TYR A 30 5.57 9.81 2.70
CA TYR A 30 4.88 11.04 3.05
C TYR A 30 4.31 11.02 4.47
N LEU A 31 3.63 9.94 4.88
CA LEU A 31 3.12 9.80 6.25
C LEU A 31 4.24 9.78 7.28
N LYS A 32 5.39 9.16 6.98
CA LYS A 32 6.57 9.19 7.86
C LYS A 32 7.12 10.61 8.05
N THR A 33 7.13 11.45 7.01
CA THR A 33 7.55 12.86 7.15
C THR A 33 6.63 13.69 8.05
N LEU A 34 5.39 13.21 8.25
CA LEU A 34 4.38 13.85 9.09
C LEU A 34 4.24 13.21 10.47
N ASP A 35 5.03 12.17 10.77
CA ASP A 35 4.90 11.37 12.00
C ASP A 35 3.52 10.70 12.15
N LEU A 36 2.96 10.23 11.02
CA LEU A 36 1.62 9.65 10.92
C LEU A 36 1.61 8.19 10.49
N TRP A 37 2.77 7.59 10.27
CA TRP A 37 2.86 6.22 9.75
C TRP A 37 2.42 5.17 10.77
N ASP A 38 2.79 5.34 12.04
CA ASP A 38 2.56 4.35 13.09
C ASP A 38 1.06 4.05 13.30
N VAL A 39 0.20 5.08 13.18
CA VAL A 39 -1.26 4.90 13.27
C VAL A 39 -1.87 4.17 12.06
N THR A 40 -1.10 3.99 10.98
CA THR A 40 -1.51 3.37 9.72
C THR A 40 -0.99 1.93 9.59
N ASP A 41 0.25 1.66 10.01
CA ASP A 41 0.88 0.34 9.87
C ASP A 41 0.41 -0.66 10.93
N ASP A 42 0.24 -0.22 12.17
CA ASP A 42 -0.13 -1.09 13.29
C ASP A 42 -1.28 -0.51 14.12
N PRO A 43 -2.54 -0.98 13.91
CA PRO A 43 -3.67 -0.55 14.72
C PRO A 43 -3.59 -0.99 16.18
N THR A 44 -2.70 -1.93 16.53
CA THR A 44 -2.49 -2.41 17.91
C THR A 44 -1.48 -1.57 18.70
N ALA A 45 -0.75 -0.67 18.02
CA ALA A 45 0.16 0.28 18.66
C ALA A 45 -0.57 1.42 19.40
N ALA A 46 -1.91 1.42 19.41
CA ALA A 46 -2.70 2.41 20.12
C ALA A 46 -2.37 2.43 21.62
N PRO A 47 -2.10 3.62 22.21
CA PRO A 47 -1.86 3.72 23.64
C PRO A 47 -3.12 3.32 24.40
N LEU A 48 -2.96 2.42 25.38
CA LEU A 48 -4.02 1.98 26.26
C LEU A 48 -3.66 2.35 27.71
N PRO A 49 -4.61 2.89 28.50
CA PRO A 49 -4.37 3.14 29.92
C PRO A 49 -4.07 1.84 30.66
N VAL A 50 -3.18 1.91 31.66
CA VAL A 50 -2.84 0.77 32.53
C VAL A 50 -4.04 0.34 33.37
N ASP A 51 -4.82 1.31 33.85
CA ASP A 51 -6.12 1.10 34.47
C ASP A 51 -7.22 1.83 33.67
N ALA A 52 -7.98 1.07 32.90
CA ALA A 52 -9.08 1.61 32.09
C ALA A 52 -10.20 2.26 32.94
N ALA A 53 -10.34 1.88 34.22
CA ALA A 53 -11.35 2.46 35.10
C ALA A 53 -10.91 3.83 35.66
N ASN A 54 -9.60 4.05 35.82
CA ASN A 54 -9.04 5.30 36.35
C ASN A 54 -7.81 5.76 35.55
N PRO A 55 -7.97 6.16 34.28
CA PRO A 55 -6.85 6.64 33.49
C PRO A 55 -6.29 7.94 34.10
N THR A 56 -4.98 8.10 34.02
CA THR A 56 -4.28 9.34 34.39
C THR A 56 -4.59 10.46 33.38
N THR A 57 -4.23 11.70 33.72
CA THR A 57 -4.43 12.83 32.81
C THR A 57 -3.53 12.72 31.58
N GLU A 58 -2.34 12.19 31.78
CA GLU A 58 -1.30 11.90 30.80
C GLU A 58 -1.80 10.83 29.81
N GLU A 59 -2.26 9.67 30.28
CA GLU A 59 -2.80 8.61 29.42
C GLU A 59 -4.02 9.09 28.60
N ARG A 60 -4.91 9.87 29.23
CA ARG A 60 -6.04 10.50 28.51
C ARG A 60 -5.58 11.44 27.41
N LYS A 61 -4.45 12.13 27.59
CA LYS A 61 -3.88 13.01 26.58
C LYS A 61 -3.28 12.21 25.44
N GLU A 62 -2.50 11.18 25.75
CA GLU A 62 -1.90 10.27 24.75
C GLU A 62 -2.96 9.62 23.85
N VAL A 63 -4.07 9.12 24.41
CA VAL A 63 -5.18 8.58 23.62
C VAL A 63 -5.81 9.62 22.69
N ARG A 64 -5.99 10.87 23.16
CA ARG A 64 -6.55 11.94 22.31
C ARG A 64 -5.58 12.34 21.20
N ASP A 65 -4.29 12.43 21.52
CA ASP A 65 -3.26 12.75 20.54
C ASP A 65 -3.18 11.65 19.47
N TRP A 66 -3.28 10.38 19.87
CA TRP A 66 -3.36 9.24 18.96
C TRP A 66 -4.58 9.31 18.01
N GLU A 67 -5.78 9.56 18.53
CA GLU A 67 -6.98 9.70 17.69
C GLU A 67 -6.90 10.91 16.74
N LYS A 68 -6.24 11.99 17.16
CA LYS A 68 -5.95 13.13 16.28
C LYS A 68 -5.02 12.73 15.14
N CYS A 69 -3.93 11.99 15.44
CA CYS A 69 -3.02 11.46 14.42
C CYS A 69 -3.76 10.54 13.44
N LYS A 70 -4.65 9.65 13.92
CA LYS A 70 -5.49 8.80 13.06
C LYS A 70 -6.35 9.61 12.10
N GLY A 71 -7.01 10.67 12.60
CA GLY A 71 -7.81 11.56 11.78
C GLY A 71 -6.97 12.28 10.70
N GLN A 72 -5.76 12.73 11.07
CA GLN A 72 -4.83 13.36 10.12
C GLN A 72 -4.36 12.37 9.05
N ALA A 73 -3.90 11.18 9.44
CA ALA A 73 -3.45 10.14 8.52
C ALA A 73 -4.57 9.74 7.55
N SER A 74 -5.79 9.53 8.04
CA SER A 74 -6.95 9.20 7.21
C SER A 74 -7.24 10.30 6.19
N GLY A 75 -7.13 11.57 6.62
CA GLY A 75 -7.28 12.72 5.74
C GLY A 75 -6.22 12.76 4.64
N GLN A 76 -4.96 12.48 4.97
CA GLN A 76 -3.88 12.44 3.98
C GLN A 76 -4.10 11.30 2.97
N ILE A 77 -4.40 10.08 3.44
CA ILE A 77 -4.69 8.94 2.57
C ILE A 77 -5.88 9.28 1.66
N TRP A 78 -6.96 9.82 2.20
CA TRP A 78 -8.14 10.19 1.41
C TRP A 78 -7.84 11.22 0.31
N LEU A 79 -7.00 12.21 0.60
CA LEU A 79 -6.58 13.22 -0.38
C LEU A 79 -5.61 12.64 -1.43
N ALA A 80 -4.92 11.56 -1.09
CA ALA A 80 -4.00 10.85 -1.97
C ALA A 80 -4.67 9.78 -2.84
N VAL A 81 -5.99 9.67 -2.84
CA VAL A 81 -6.74 8.65 -3.61
C VAL A 81 -7.65 9.33 -4.62
N GLU A 82 -7.71 8.82 -5.86
CA GLU A 82 -8.63 9.31 -6.88
C GLU A 82 -10.09 9.00 -6.54
N ASP A 83 -11.03 9.81 -7.04
CA ASP A 83 -12.45 9.65 -6.70
C ASP A 83 -13.03 8.28 -7.06
N GLY A 84 -12.55 7.68 -8.16
CA GLY A 84 -12.95 6.32 -8.57
C GLY A 84 -12.51 5.24 -7.59
N GLN A 85 -11.42 5.45 -6.85
CA GLN A 85 -10.88 4.50 -5.88
C GLN A 85 -11.42 4.73 -4.45
N LYS A 86 -11.85 5.96 -4.12
CA LYS A 86 -12.41 6.32 -2.79
C LYS A 86 -13.62 5.49 -2.39
N VAL A 87 -14.38 4.96 -3.35
CA VAL A 87 -15.52 4.08 -3.08
C VAL A 87 -15.15 2.88 -2.21
N HIS A 88 -13.91 2.38 -2.32
CA HIS A 88 -13.44 1.21 -1.58
C HIS A 88 -13.18 1.48 -0.10
N VAL A 89 -12.92 2.73 0.28
CA VAL A 89 -12.51 3.11 1.65
C VAL A 89 -13.51 4.02 2.36
N LYS A 90 -14.62 4.38 1.71
CA LYS A 90 -15.59 5.34 2.23
C LYS A 90 -16.16 4.96 3.60
N ASP A 91 -16.40 3.67 3.82
CA ASP A 91 -17.00 3.17 5.07
C ASP A 91 -15.98 3.06 6.21
N VAL A 92 -14.68 3.10 5.89
CA VAL A 92 -13.56 3.02 6.84
C VAL A 92 -12.75 4.32 6.90
N LYS A 93 -13.28 5.43 6.36
CA LYS A 93 -12.56 6.71 6.17
C LYS A 93 -12.00 7.39 7.44
N ASN A 94 -12.32 6.87 8.62
CA ASN A 94 -11.86 7.41 9.91
C ASN A 94 -10.78 6.52 10.56
N ASP A 95 -10.35 5.46 9.87
CA ASP A 95 -9.41 4.47 10.37
C ASP A 95 -8.32 4.26 9.30
N PRO A 96 -7.15 4.90 9.45
CA PRO A 96 -6.14 4.91 8.39
C PRO A 96 -5.55 3.52 8.15
N ALA A 97 -5.41 2.68 9.19
CA ALA A 97 -4.96 1.31 9.06
C ALA A 97 -5.93 0.45 8.24
N LYS A 98 -7.25 0.59 8.50
CA LYS A 98 -8.27 -0.08 7.67
C LYS A 98 -8.30 0.46 6.24
N MET A 99 -8.13 1.77 6.05
CA MET A 99 -8.03 2.34 4.70
C MET A 99 -6.84 1.74 3.94
N TRP A 100 -5.65 1.70 4.56
CA TRP A 100 -4.43 1.16 3.98
C TRP A 100 -4.60 -0.31 3.57
N LEU A 101 -5.09 -1.13 4.49
CA LEU A 101 -5.35 -2.55 4.24
C LEU A 101 -6.34 -2.74 3.10
N LYS A 102 -7.42 -1.95 3.06
CA LYS A 102 -8.46 -2.09 2.05
C LYS A 102 -7.96 -1.70 0.66
N LEU A 103 -7.18 -0.62 0.55
CA LEU A 103 -6.54 -0.25 -0.71
C LEU A 103 -5.54 -1.32 -1.16
N LYS A 104 -4.76 -1.88 -0.22
CA LYS A 104 -3.89 -3.02 -0.51
C LYS A 104 -4.66 -4.22 -1.06
N GLU A 105 -5.75 -4.61 -0.42
CA GLU A 105 -6.60 -5.73 -0.88
C GLU A 105 -7.15 -5.51 -2.30
N VAL A 106 -7.59 -4.29 -2.61
CA VAL A 106 -8.20 -3.96 -3.90
C VAL A 106 -7.17 -3.99 -5.03
N HIS A 107 -5.99 -3.42 -4.80
CA HIS A 107 -4.98 -3.23 -5.85
C HIS A 107 -3.94 -4.35 -5.91
N VAL A 108 -3.58 -4.94 -4.77
CA VAL A 108 -2.71 -6.11 -4.68
C VAL A 108 -3.61 -7.33 -4.75
N GLN A 109 -4.16 -7.59 -5.93
CA GLN A 109 -4.92 -8.82 -6.17
C GLN A 109 -3.96 -10.01 -6.10
N GLN A 110 -3.74 -10.58 -4.92
CA GLN A 110 -2.96 -11.81 -4.69
C GLN A 110 -3.71 -13.05 -5.21
N LYS A 111 -4.20 -12.99 -6.45
CA LYS A 111 -4.83 -14.10 -7.15
C LYS A 111 -3.80 -14.76 -8.07
N PRO A 112 -3.95 -16.07 -8.38
CA PRO A 112 -3.02 -16.79 -9.25
C PRO A 112 -2.73 -16.06 -10.58
N GLY A 113 -3.73 -15.45 -11.21
CA GLY A 113 -3.56 -14.70 -12.46
C GLY A 113 -2.68 -13.45 -12.35
N THR A 114 -2.73 -12.71 -11.24
CA THR A 114 -1.85 -11.54 -11.04
C THR A 114 -0.42 -11.97 -10.75
N ARG A 115 -0.24 -13.05 -9.98
CA ARG A 115 1.07 -13.67 -9.77
C ARG A 115 1.64 -14.19 -11.09
N PHE A 116 0.82 -14.81 -11.93
CA PHE A 116 1.20 -15.18 -13.28
C PHE A 116 1.74 -14.01 -14.10
N ASN A 117 1.03 -12.89 -14.16
CA ASN A 117 1.50 -11.71 -14.89
C ASN A 117 2.84 -11.19 -14.36
N ALA A 118 3.09 -11.27 -13.05
CA ALA A 118 4.38 -10.88 -12.47
C ALA A 118 5.51 -11.86 -12.84
N TYR A 119 5.21 -13.16 -12.87
CA TYR A 119 6.16 -14.18 -13.36
C TYR A 119 6.45 -14.00 -14.85
N ASP A 120 5.43 -13.77 -15.68
CA ASP A 120 5.59 -13.49 -17.12
C ASP A 120 6.42 -12.23 -17.35
N ALA A 121 6.20 -11.16 -16.57
CA ALA A 121 6.99 -9.94 -16.65
C ALA A 121 8.48 -10.18 -16.33
N LEU A 122 8.80 -10.98 -15.30
CA LEU A 122 10.17 -11.35 -14.96
C LEU A 122 10.80 -12.25 -16.04
N LEU A 123 10.13 -13.32 -16.44
CA LEU A 123 10.64 -14.30 -17.41
C LEU A 123 10.72 -13.73 -18.83
N GLY A 124 9.88 -12.74 -19.13
CA GLY A 124 9.87 -11.99 -20.38
C GLY A 124 10.94 -10.90 -20.46
N LEU A 125 11.69 -10.63 -19.39
CA LEU A 125 12.75 -9.63 -19.41
C LEU A 125 13.79 -9.98 -20.47
N ARG A 126 13.99 -9.05 -21.39
CA ARG A 126 15.08 -9.06 -22.36
C ARG A 126 15.87 -7.78 -22.23
N LYS A 127 17.17 -7.88 -22.49
CA LYS A 127 18.02 -6.71 -22.63
C LYS A 127 17.55 -5.92 -23.84
N LEU A 128 17.26 -4.64 -23.64
CA LEU A 128 16.89 -3.75 -24.74
C LEU A 128 18.14 -3.28 -25.51
N GLU A 129 17.93 -2.83 -26.74
CA GLU A 129 18.98 -2.21 -27.54
C GLU A 129 19.43 -0.91 -26.87
N GLY A 130 20.75 -0.70 -26.74
CA GLY A 130 21.31 0.46 -26.02
C GLY A 130 21.20 0.41 -24.49
N GLU A 131 20.50 -0.55 -23.91
CA GLU A 131 20.37 -0.67 -22.45
C GLU A 131 21.67 -1.18 -21.80
N SER A 132 22.04 -0.63 -20.64
CA SER A 132 23.16 -1.11 -19.82
C SER A 132 22.79 -2.36 -19.02
N LEU A 133 23.77 -3.18 -18.65
CA LEU A 133 23.53 -4.34 -17.78
C LEU A 133 22.99 -3.94 -16.40
N ALA A 134 23.46 -2.81 -15.85
CA ALA A 134 22.97 -2.29 -14.57
C ALA A 134 21.47 -1.91 -14.63
N SER A 135 21.03 -1.32 -15.73
CA SER A 135 19.60 -1.01 -15.95
C SER A 135 18.76 -2.29 -16.03
N LEU A 136 19.24 -3.30 -16.76
CA LEU A 136 18.56 -4.60 -16.83
C LEU A 136 18.47 -5.26 -15.45
N MET A 137 19.56 -5.23 -14.66
CA MET A 137 19.57 -5.76 -13.30
C MET A 137 18.56 -5.04 -12.41
N ALA A 138 18.50 -3.71 -12.46
CA ALA A 138 17.53 -2.95 -11.69
C ALA A 138 16.07 -3.32 -12.04
N ARG A 139 15.78 -3.58 -13.32
CA ARG A 139 14.45 -4.07 -13.73
C ARG A 139 14.17 -5.49 -13.22
N ALA A 140 15.16 -6.38 -13.24
CA ALA A 140 15.03 -7.73 -12.69
C ALA A 140 14.79 -7.71 -11.17
N ASP A 141 15.52 -6.87 -10.44
CA ASP A 141 15.34 -6.69 -9.00
C ASP A 141 13.95 -6.15 -8.68
N LYS A 142 13.48 -5.16 -9.45
CA LYS A 142 12.12 -4.62 -9.30
C LYS A 142 11.06 -5.69 -9.57
N ALA A 143 11.19 -6.46 -10.66
CA ALA A 143 10.26 -7.55 -10.97
C ALA A 143 10.23 -8.61 -9.86
N MET A 144 11.38 -8.95 -9.26
CA MET A 144 11.44 -9.86 -8.12
C MET A 144 10.80 -9.29 -6.85
N GLN A 145 10.95 -8.00 -6.57
CA GLN A 145 10.27 -7.34 -5.47
C GLN A 145 8.75 -7.35 -5.66
N ASP A 146 8.28 -7.10 -6.88
CA ASP A 146 6.85 -7.11 -7.21
C ASP A 146 6.23 -8.50 -7.04
N ILE A 147 6.95 -9.58 -7.44
CA ILE A 147 6.53 -10.97 -7.16
C ILE A 147 6.39 -11.22 -5.66
N ARG A 148 7.39 -10.82 -4.86
CA ARG A 148 7.38 -11.01 -3.40
C ARG A 148 6.24 -10.25 -2.73
N ALA A 149 5.89 -9.07 -3.23
CA ALA A 149 4.77 -8.29 -2.70
C ALA A 149 3.40 -8.97 -2.93
N LEU A 150 3.32 -9.84 -3.94
CA LEU A 150 2.12 -10.62 -4.25
C LEU A 150 2.01 -11.94 -3.48
N HIS A 151 3.06 -12.36 -2.76
CA HIS A 151 3.03 -13.56 -1.94
C HIS A 151 2.23 -13.30 -0.65
N PRO A 152 1.24 -14.16 -0.32
CA PRO A 152 0.67 -14.24 1.02
C PRO A 152 1.74 -14.51 2.08
N ARG A 153 1.45 -14.17 3.34
CA ARG A 153 2.39 -14.39 4.46
C ARG A 153 2.80 -15.86 4.64
N ASP A 154 1.93 -16.78 4.25
CA ASP A 154 2.08 -18.23 4.34
C ASP A 154 2.36 -18.88 2.97
N PHE A 155 2.93 -18.13 2.03
CA PHE A 155 3.27 -18.66 0.70
C PHE A 155 4.25 -19.84 0.80
N THR A 156 3.85 -20.98 0.25
CA THR A 156 4.63 -22.24 0.26
C THR A 156 5.04 -22.64 -1.15
N ILE A 157 5.87 -23.68 -1.26
CA ILE A 157 6.16 -24.34 -2.54
C ILE A 157 4.87 -24.84 -3.20
N ASP A 158 3.92 -25.39 -2.43
CA ASP A 158 2.62 -25.82 -2.97
C ASP A 158 1.82 -24.64 -3.56
N SER A 159 1.96 -23.44 -3.00
CA SER A 159 1.37 -22.21 -3.56
C SER A 159 2.00 -21.85 -4.91
N LEU A 160 3.32 -22.01 -5.03
CA LEU A 160 4.05 -21.81 -6.30
C LEU A 160 3.65 -22.85 -7.35
N ASP A 161 3.54 -24.13 -6.97
CA ASP A 161 3.14 -25.20 -7.88
C ASP A 161 1.71 -24.98 -8.42
N ASN A 162 0.80 -24.50 -7.58
CA ASN A 162 -0.56 -24.12 -8.02
C ASN A 162 -0.55 -22.92 -8.98
N ASP A 163 0.29 -21.92 -8.73
CA ASP A 163 0.45 -20.80 -9.65
C ASP A 163 1.01 -21.27 -11.00
N LEU A 164 2.05 -22.12 -11.00
CA LEU A 164 2.66 -22.71 -12.19
C LEU A 164 1.67 -23.58 -12.97
N ALA A 165 0.90 -24.43 -12.29
CA ALA A 165 -0.17 -25.22 -12.90
C ALA A 165 -1.24 -24.33 -13.56
N SER A 166 -1.58 -23.20 -12.92
CA SER A 166 -2.52 -22.22 -13.49
C SER A 166 -1.97 -21.51 -14.73
N MET A 167 -0.65 -21.48 -14.96
CA MET A 167 -0.05 -20.91 -16.19
C MET A 167 -0.17 -21.84 -17.40
N ALA A 168 -0.37 -23.14 -17.15
CA ALA A 168 -0.42 -24.15 -18.20
C ALA A 168 -1.84 -24.42 -18.72
N LEU A 169 -2.86 -23.79 -18.12
CA LEU A 169 -4.28 -23.90 -18.45
C LEU A 169 -4.75 -22.68 -19.25
#